data_AF-A0A368P9J3-F1
#
_entry.id   AF-A0A368P9J3-F1
#
_cell.length_a   1.000
_cell.length_b   1.000
_cell.length_c   1.000
_cell.angle_alpha   90.00
_cell.angle_beta   90.00
_cell.angle_gamma   90.00
#
_symmetry.space_group_name_H-M   'P 1'
#
loop_
_entity.id
_entity.type
_entity.pdbx_description
1 polymer ?
#
loop_
_entity_poly.entity_id
_entity_poly.type
_entity_poly.pdbx_seq_one_letter_code
_entity_poly.pdbx_strand_id
1 'polypeptide(L)'
;MKKLLYQFSILLIVSCSTVDKPKKPDNLLSKDKMVDIIIEMSMLNSAKGVNKKLLEQKGIDLQKYIYNKHQIDSVQFAKSNEYYAFNMDDYQDIYAKVKDSLEVLKEKFIAIQGEEVRKRANEDSLNRIKVRTQENTIQLIKRPLKAQKDLDAEPGYMKVSRKTD
;
A
#
# COMPACT_ATOMS: atom_id res chain seq x y z
N MET A 1 -39.90 -38.31 -5.86
CA MET A 1 -38.70 -38.04 -6.68
C MET A 1 -39.01 -37.72 -8.15
N LYS A 2 -39.83 -38.50 -8.87
CA LYS A 2 -40.18 -38.24 -10.28
C LYS A 2 -40.85 -36.87 -10.55
N LYS A 3 -41.72 -36.40 -9.63
CA LYS A 3 -42.35 -35.07 -9.72
C LYS A 3 -41.37 -33.90 -9.53
N LEU A 4 -40.35 -34.07 -8.68
CA LEU A 4 -39.28 -33.09 -8.50
C LEU A 4 -38.36 -33.02 -9.73
N LEU A 5 -38.08 -34.18 -10.32
CA LEU A 5 -37.31 -34.29 -11.57
C LEU A 5 -38.03 -33.61 -12.74
N TYR A 6 -39.36 -33.75 -12.81
CA TYR A 6 -40.19 -33.05 -13.80
C TYR A 6 -40.22 -31.53 -13.58
N GLN A 7 -40.35 -31.07 -12.33
CA GLN A 7 -40.29 -29.64 -12.01
C GLN A 7 -38.91 -29.03 -12.32
N PHE A 8 -37.83 -29.77 -12.06
CA PHE A 8 -36.47 -29.35 -12.43
C PHE A 8 -36.27 -29.29 -13.95
N SER A 9 -36.84 -30.25 -14.68
CA SER A 9 -36.80 -30.28 -16.15
C SER A 9 -37.54 -29.11 -16.79
N ILE A 10 -38.67 -28.68 -16.22
CA ILE A 10 -39.40 -27.48 -16.66
C ILE A 10 -38.61 -26.20 -16.38
N LEU A 11 -37.94 -26.11 -15.23
CA LEU A 11 -37.11 -24.95 -14.87
C LEU A 11 -35.94 -24.76 -15.84
N LEU A 12 -35.35 -25.86 -16.34
CA LEU A 12 -34.25 -25.84 -17.32
C LEU A 12 -34.68 -25.35 -18.71
N ILE A 13 -35.96 -25.52 -19.10
CA ILE A 13 -36.45 -25.07 -20.41
C ILE A 13 -36.72 -23.55 -20.40
N VAL A 14 -37.10 -22.99 -19.24
CA VAL A 14 -37.40 -21.55 -19.09
C VAL A 14 -36.13 -20.71 -18.88
N SER A 15 -34.98 -21.31 -18.57
CA SER A 15 -33.73 -20.57 -18.34
C SER A 15 -33.01 -20.12 -19.63
N CYS A 16 -33.49 -20.54 -20.81
CA CYS A 16 -32.93 -20.13 -22.08
C CYS A 16 -33.42 -18.73 -22.45
N SER A 17 -32.84 -17.71 -21.81
CA SER A 17 -33.07 -16.31 -22.14
C SER A 17 -32.16 -15.92 -23.31
N THR A 18 -32.74 -15.48 -24.43
CA THR A 18 -31.97 -14.83 -25.50
C THR A 18 -31.43 -13.50 -24.97
N VAL A 19 -30.11 -13.34 -24.92
CA VAL A 19 -29.47 -12.07 -24.55
C VAL A 19 -29.47 -11.18 -25.78
N ASP A 20 -30.36 -10.19 -25.79
CA ASP A 20 -30.40 -9.20 -26.87
C ASP A 20 -29.15 -8.33 -26.84
N LYS A 21 -28.66 -7.97 -28.04
CA LYS A 21 -27.53 -7.05 -28.16
C LYS A 21 -27.89 -5.70 -27.51
N PRO A 22 -27.14 -5.23 -26.49
CA PRO A 22 -27.39 -3.95 -25.89
C PRO A 22 -27.18 -2.84 -26.93
N LYS A 23 -28.10 -1.86 -26.94
CA LYS A 23 -27.95 -0.67 -27.77
C LYS A 23 -26.73 0.11 -27.28
N LYS A 24 -25.98 0.71 -28.21
CA LYS A 24 -24.86 1.59 -27.87
C LYS A 24 -25.38 2.79 -27.06
N PRO A 25 -24.91 2.99 -25.81
CA PRO A 25 -25.31 4.14 -25.01
C PRO A 25 -24.80 5.45 -25.61
N ASP A 26 -25.60 6.52 -25.56
CA ASP A 26 -25.19 7.85 -26.05
C ASP A 26 -24.00 8.41 -25.26
N ASN A 27 -23.93 8.06 -23.97
CA ASN A 27 -22.88 8.46 -23.05
C ASN A 27 -21.86 7.32 -22.79
N LEU A 28 -21.61 6.46 -23.79
CA LEU A 28 -20.64 5.37 -23.68
C LEU A 28 -19.26 5.86 -23.25
N LEU A 29 -18.71 5.27 -22.18
CA LEU A 29 -17.35 5.54 -21.74
C LEU A 29 -16.34 5.05 -22.78
N SER A 30 -15.28 5.81 -23.05
CA SER A 30 -14.19 5.33 -23.91
C SER A 30 -13.51 4.11 -23.29
N LYS A 31 -12.90 3.25 -24.12
CA LYS A 31 -12.13 2.09 -23.64
C LYS A 31 -11.08 2.49 -22.61
N ASP A 32 -10.31 3.55 -22.87
CA ASP A 32 -9.26 4.00 -21.94
C ASP A 32 -9.84 4.52 -20.62
N LYS A 33 -10.98 5.24 -20.65
CA LYS A 33 -11.67 5.66 -19.42
C LYS A 33 -12.20 4.47 -18.62
N MET A 34 -12.69 3.43 -19.29
CA MET A 34 -13.05 2.16 -18.64
C MET A 34 -11.84 1.50 -17.97
N VAL A 35 -10.68 1.47 -18.63
CA VAL A 35 -9.43 0.94 -18.07
C VAL A 35 -9.08 1.68 -16.76
N ASP A 36 -9.07 3.01 -16.79
CA ASP A 36 -8.73 3.83 -15.61
C ASP A 36 -9.69 3.57 -14.43
N ILE A 37 -11.00 3.52 -14.70
CA ILE A 37 -12.02 3.26 -13.67
C ILE A 37 -11.86 1.86 -13.08
N ILE A 38 -11.65 0.84 -13.93
CA ILE A 38 -11.52 -0.55 -13.47
C ILE A 38 -10.26 -0.74 -12.62
N ILE A 39 -9.14 -0.12 -13.01
CA ILE A 39 -7.90 -0.14 -12.21
C ILE A 39 -8.16 0.45 -10.82
N GLU A 40 -8.79 1.62 -10.74
CA GLU A 40 -9.07 2.27 -9.46
C GLU A 40 -10.07 1.50 -8.60
N MET A 41 -11.13 0.96 -9.21
CA MET A 41 -12.07 0.07 -8.53
C MET A 41 -11.35 -1.15 -7.97
N SER A 42 -10.48 -1.78 -8.75
CA SER A 42 -9.72 -2.96 -8.33
C SER A 42 -8.82 -2.63 -7.15
N MET A 43 -8.05 -1.55 -7.24
CA MET A 43 -7.16 -1.10 -6.15
C MET A 43 -7.93 -0.78 -4.87
N LEU A 44 -9.01 0.00 -4.97
CA LEU A 44 -9.80 0.38 -3.80
C LEU A 44 -10.54 -0.80 -3.18
N ASN A 45 -11.03 -1.73 -3.99
CA ASN A 45 -11.66 -2.96 -3.48
C ASN A 45 -10.64 -3.84 -2.75
N SER A 46 -9.41 -3.98 -3.25
CA SER A 46 -8.34 -4.68 -2.55
C SER A 46 -7.94 -3.99 -1.25
N ALA A 47 -7.90 -2.65 -1.22
CA ALA A 47 -7.55 -1.88 -0.02
C ALA A 47 -8.68 -1.84 1.03
N LYS A 48 -9.96 -1.97 0.61
CA LYS A 48 -11.14 -1.88 1.48
C LYS A 48 -11.07 -2.84 2.66
N GLY A 49 -10.48 -4.03 2.47
CA GLY A 49 -10.34 -5.04 3.52
C GLY A 49 -9.54 -4.58 4.74
N VAL A 50 -8.61 -3.64 4.57
CA VAL A 50 -7.70 -3.20 5.64
C VAL A 50 -8.44 -2.42 6.73
N ASN A 51 -9.38 -1.54 6.36
CA ASN A 51 -10.06 -0.62 7.27
C ASN A 51 -11.57 -0.54 7.02
N LYS A 52 -12.20 -1.66 6.62
CA LYS A 52 -13.62 -1.72 6.25
C LYS A 52 -14.54 -1.05 7.29
N LYS A 53 -14.36 -1.37 8.57
CA LYS A 53 -15.16 -0.82 9.68
C LYS A 53 -15.06 0.70 9.79
N LEU A 54 -13.86 1.26 9.60
CA LEU A 54 -13.65 2.71 9.65
C LEU A 54 -14.32 3.41 8.47
N LEU A 55 -14.24 2.83 7.27
CA LEU A 55 -14.90 3.36 6.08
C LEU A 55 -16.42 3.37 6.26
N GLU A 56 -16.99 2.28 6.79
CA GLU A 56 -18.43 2.17 7.09
C GLU A 56 -18.87 3.18 8.16
N GLN A 57 -18.13 3.30 9.27
CA GLN A 57 -18.42 4.28 10.32
C GLN A 57 -18.39 5.73 9.82
N LYS A 58 -17.51 6.03 8.88
CA LYS A 58 -17.42 7.36 8.25
C LYS A 58 -18.40 7.56 7.10
N GLY A 59 -19.23 6.56 6.78
CA GLY A 59 -20.18 6.62 5.67
C GLY A 59 -19.50 6.77 4.29
N ILE A 60 -18.25 6.31 4.15
CA ILE A 60 -17.49 6.45 2.92
C ILE A 60 -17.89 5.36 1.93
N ASP A 61 -18.52 5.77 0.84
CA ASP A 61 -18.79 4.92 -0.31
C ASP A 61 -17.66 5.06 -1.34
N LEU A 62 -16.83 4.02 -1.45
CA LEU A 62 -15.70 3.97 -2.38
C LEU A 62 -16.15 3.99 -3.85
N GLN A 63 -17.28 3.37 -4.19
CA GLN A 63 -17.76 3.40 -5.58
C GLN A 63 -18.20 4.81 -5.95
N LYS A 64 -18.96 5.47 -5.06
CA LYS A 64 -19.35 6.86 -5.25
C LYS A 64 -18.15 7.80 -5.36
N TYR A 65 -17.10 7.56 -4.57
CA TYR A 65 -15.84 8.31 -4.68
C TYR A 65 -15.21 8.18 -6.07
N ILE A 66 -15.12 6.96 -6.61
CA ILE A 66 -14.57 6.71 -7.95
C ILE A 66 -15.42 7.39 -9.02
N TYR A 67 -16.74 7.24 -8.96
CA TYR A 67 -17.66 7.86 -9.92
C TYR A 67 -17.52 9.39 -9.94
N ASN A 68 -17.46 10.02 -8.76
CA ASN A 68 -17.23 11.46 -8.64
C ASN A 68 -15.89 11.87 -9.23
N LYS A 69 -14.81 11.13 -8.93
CA LYS A 69 -13.46 11.43 -9.44
C LYS A 69 -13.40 11.38 -10.97
N HIS A 70 -14.07 10.41 -11.58
CA HIS A 70 -14.12 10.22 -13.03
C HIS A 70 -15.21 11.03 -13.73
N GLN A 71 -16.02 11.80 -12.98
CA GLN A 71 -17.16 12.56 -13.48
C GLN A 71 -18.14 11.69 -14.27
N ILE A 72 -18.53 10.57 -13.68
CA ILE A 72 -19.50 9.62 -14.24
C ILE A 72 -20.56 9.28 -13.19
N ASP A 73 -21.65 8.66 -13.62
CA ASP A 73 -22.63 8.07 -12.71
C ASP A 73 -22.63 6.53 -12.81
N SER A 74 -23.32 5.88 -11.87
CA SER A 74 -23.39 4.42 -11.80
C SER A 74 -24.13 3.81 -12.99
N VAL A 75 -25.10 4.51 -13.56
CA VAL A 75 -25.89 4.05 -14.70
C VAL A 75 -25.07 4.11 -15.98
N GLN A 76 -24.29 5.17 -16.18
CA GLN A 76 -23.34 5.32 -17.28
C GLN A 76 -22.31 4.21 -17.27
N PHE A 77 -21.72 3.92 -16.11
CA PHE A 77 -20.78 2.82 -15.96
C PHE A 77 -21.44 1.47 -16.26
N ALA A 78 -22.60 1.19 -15.66
CA ALA A 78 -23.31 -0.07 -15.86
C ALA A 78 -23.65 -0.32 -17.33
N LYS A 79 -24.20 0.69 -18.03
CA LYS A 79 -24.52 0.59 -19.46
C LYS A 79 -23.28 0.45 -20.35
N SER A 80 -22.19 1.14 -20.02
CA SER A 80 -20.93 1.01 -20.76
C SER A 80 -20.33 -0.38 -20.55
N ASN A 81 -20.35 -0.89 -19.32
CA ASN A 81 -19.88 -2.21 -18.98
C ASN A 81 -20.71 -3.30 -19.69
N GLU A 82 -22.04 -3.18 -19.70
CA GLU A 82 -22.93 -4.09 -20.42
C GLU A 82 -22.65 -4.07 -21.94
N TYR A 83 -22.51 -2.88 -22.53
CA TYR A 83 -22.18 -2.74 -23.94
C TYR A 83 -20.85 -3.42 -24.31
N TYR A 84 -19.78 -3.17 -23.54
CA TYR A 84 -18.50 -3.81 -23.81
C TYR A 84 -18.51 -5.30 -23.51
N ALA A 85 -19.17 -5.76 -22.44
CA ALA A 85 -19.25 -7.18 -22.10
C ALA A 85 -19.94 -8.02 -23.20
N PHE A 86 -20.86 -7.43 -23.98
CA PHE A 86 -21.44 -8.09 -25.15
C PHE A 86 -20.47 -8.14 -26.35
N ASN A 87 -19.57 -7.15 -26.49
CA ASN A 87 -18.55 -7.09 -27.53
C ASN A 87 -17.24 -7.70 -27.01
N MET A 88 -17.10 -9.02 -27.10
CA MET A 88 -16.03 -9.79 -26.46
C MET A 88 -14.61 -9.25 -26.76
N ASP A 89 -14.31 -8.90 -28.01
CA ASP A 89 -13.00 -8.38 -28.43
C ASP A 89 -12.67 -7.05 -27.72
N ASP A 90 -13.63 -6.13 -27.69
CA ASP A 90 -13.47 -4.84 -27.00
C ASP A 90 -13.28 -5.02 -25.49
N TYR A 91 -14.00 -5.96 -24.89
CA TYR A 91 -13.88 -6.25 -23.45
C TYR A 91 -12.53 -6.89 -23.12
N GLN A 92 -12.06 -7.81 -23.96
CA GLN A 92 -10.74 -8.42 -23.84
C GLN A 92 -9.64 -7.36 -23.93
N ASP A 93 -9.71 -6.43 -24.89
CA ASP A 93 -8.75 -5.33 -25.00
C ASP A 93 -8.69 -4.48 -23.72
N ILE A 94 -9.86 -4.13 -23.16
CA ILE A 94 -9.95 -3.34 -21.93
C ILE A 94 -9.26 -4.09 -20.78
N TYR A 95 -9.60 -5.36 -20.57
CA TYR A 95 -9.04 -6.12 -19.45
C TYR A 95 -7.57 -6.50 -19.63
N ALA A 96 -7.10 -6.67 -20.87
CA ALA A 96 -5.68 -6.82 -21.18
C ALA A 96 -4.91 -5.56 -20.75
N LYS A 97 -5.36 -4.38 -21.18
CA LYS A 97 -4.76 -3.10 -20.77
C LYS A 97 -4.80 -2.87 -19.25
N VAL A 98 -5.91 -3.25 -18.59
CA VAL A 98 -6.02 -3.19 -17.12
C VAL A 98 -4.94 -4.05 -16.47
N LYS A 99 -4.78 -5.30 -16.93
CA LYS A 99 -3.77 -6.21 -16.41
C LYS A 99 -2.36 -5.65 -16.61
N ASP A 100 -2.02 -5.23 -17.83
CA ASP A 100 -0.70 -4.69 -18.15
C ASP A 100 -0.38 -3.45 -17.29
N SER A 101 -1.35 -2.56 -17.11
CA SER A 101 -1.19 -1.35 -16.30
C SER A 101 -0.98 -1.68 -14.81
N LEU A 102 -1.69 -2.69 -14.29
CA LEU A 102 -1.53 -3.16 -12.91
C LEU A 102 -0.18 -3.85 -12.70
N GLU A 103 0.33 -4.60 -13.69
CA GLU A 103 1.66 -5.20 -13.63
C GLU A 103 2.76 -4.13 -13.59
N VAL A 104 2.70 -3.14 -14.47
CA VAL A 104 3.63 -1.99 -14.45
C VAL A 104 3.56 -1.24 -13.12
N LEU A 105 2.34 -1.02 -12.59
CA LEU A 105 2.17 -0.33 -11.31
C LEU A 105 2.77 -1.15 -10.15
N LYS A 106 2.57 -2.47 -10.15
CA LYS A 106 3.14 -3.39 -9.16
C LYS A 106 4.67 -3.33 -9.17
N GLU A 107 5.29 -3.38 -10.34
CA GLU A 107 6.76 -3.30 -10.47
C GLU A 107 7.30 -1.98 -9.93
N LYS A 108 6.65 -0.85 -10.26
CA LYS A 108 7.01 0.46 -9.71
C LYS A 108 6.93 0.48 -8.18
N PHE A 109 5.86 -0.07 -7.60
CA PHE A 109 5.72 -0.14 -6.14
C PHE A 109 6.78 -1.02 -5.48
N ILE A 110 7.15 -2.15 -6.08
CA ILE A 110 8.23 -3.02 -5.57
C ILE A 110 9.56 -2.29 -5.60
N ALA A 111 9.86 -1.58 -6.70
CA ALA A 111 11.09 -0.80 -6.83
C ALA A 111 11.20 0.29 -5.77
N ILE A 112 10.11 1.06 -5.57
CA ILE A 112 10.03 2.11 -4.55
C ILE A 112 10.24 1.51 -3.15
N GLN A 113 9.54 0.42 -2.81
CA GLN A 113 9.71 -0.23 -1.51
C GLN A 113 11.15 -0.73 -1.30
N GLY A 114 11.76 -1.31 -2.34
CA GLY A 114 13.16 -1.74 -2.28
C GLY A 114 14.12 -0.57 -2.04
N GLU A 115 13.89 0.57 -2.68
CA GLU A 115 14.67 1.79 -2.47
C GLU A 115 14.49 2.34 -1.05
N GLU A 116 13.26 2.40 -0.54
CA GLU A 116 12.97 2.84 0.83
C GLU A 116 13.65 1.96 1.87
N VAL A 117 13.61 0.63 1.69
CA VAL A 117 14.29 -0.31 2.60
C VAL A 117 15.80 -0.10 2.58
N ARG A 118 16.40 0.10 1.39
CA ARG A 118 17.84 0.40 1.26
C ARG A 118 18.21 1.72 1.94
N LYS A 119 17.38 2.77 1.77
CA LYS A 119 17.59 4.06 2.45
C LYS A 119 17.57 3.91 3.97
N ARG A 120 16.57 3.23 4.52
CA ARG A 120 16.48 2.96 5.97
C ARG A 120 17.68 2.16 6.49
N ALA A 121 18.09 1.12 5.77
CA ALA A 121 19.25 0.31 6.17
C ALA A 121 20.57 1.12 6.17
N ASN A 122 20.72 2.04 5.21
CA ASN A 122 21.87 2.95 5.15
C ASN A 122 21.83 3.96 6.31
N GLU A 123 20.66 4.56 6.58
CA GLU A 123 20.47 5.47 7.71
C GLU A 123 20.79 4.79 9.05
N ASP A 124 20.30 3.58 9.28
CA ASP A 124 20.59 2.79 10.48
C ASP A 124 22.09 2.50 10.61
N SER A 125 22.76 2.18 9.50
CA SER A 125 24.21 1.92 9.49
C SER A 125 25.01 3.18 9.81
N LEU A 126 24.64 4.32 9.24
CA LEU A 126 25.24 5.61 9.54
C LEU A 126 25.01 6.02 10.99
N ASN A 127 23.82 5.79 11.54
CA ASN A 127 23.51 6.09 12.93
C ASN A 127 24.35 5.23 13.89
N ARG A 128 24.49 3.93 13.60
CA ARG A 128 25.37 3.04 14.39
C ARG A 128 26.83 3.51 14.40
N ILE A 129 27.35 3.96 13.25
CA ILE A 129 28.72 4.49 13.15
C ILE A 129 28.86 5.80 13.95
N LYS A 130 27.87 6.71 13.85
CA LYS A 130 27.86 7.96 14.63
C LYS A 130 27.87 7.71 16.12
N VAL A 131 26.99 6.83 16.61
CA VAL A 131 26.90 6.47 18.04
C VAL A 131 28.23 5.90 18.54
N ARG A 132 28.80 4.91 17.83
CA ARG A 132 30.11 4.34 18.19
C ARG A 132 31.23 5.38 18.22
N THR A 133 31.25 6.29 17.24
CA THR A 133 32.27 7.35 17.18
C THR A 133 32.14 8.31 18.36
N GLN A 134 30.91 8.68 18.72
CA GLN A 134 30.62 9.53 19.86
C GLN A 134 30.99 8.86 21.19
N GLU A 135 30.63 7.58 21.36
CA GLU A 135 31.01 6.78 22.54
C GLU A 135 32.54 6.69 22.69
N ASN A 136 33.25 6.39 21.60
CA ASN A 136 34.71 6.34 21.59
C ASN A 136 35.33 7.69 21.96
N THR A 137 34.79 8.79 21.42
CA THR A 137 35.26 10.15 21.73
C THR A 137 35.06 10.47 23.21
N ILE A 138 33.89 10.14 23.77
CA ILE A 138 33.60 10.31 25.21
C ILE A 138 34.55 9.49 26.07
N GLN A 139 34.88 8.25 25.68
CA GLN A 139 35.84 7.42 26.41
C GLN A 139 37.26 8.01 26.36
N LEU A 140 37.68 8.53 25.20
CA LEU A 140 38.98 9.18 25.03
C LEU A 140 39.13 10.43 25.90
N ILE A 141 38.05 11.20 26.10
CA ILE A 141 38.06 12.39 26.97
C ILE A 141 38.01 11.99 28.46
N LYS A 142 37.25 10.95 28.82
CA LYS A 142 37.10 10.50 30.22
C LYS A 142 38.36 9.88 30.82
N ARG A 143 39.17 9.16 30.01
CA ARG A 143 40.43 8.53 30.46
C ARG A 143 41.42 9.52 31.09
N PRO A 144 41.84 10.61 30.42
CA PRO A 144 42.76 11.59 31.00
C PRO A 144 42.13 12.39 32.14
N LEU A 145 40.83 12.70 32.09
CA LEU A 145 40.13 13.40 33.19
C LEU A 145 40.12 12.59 34.48
N LYS A 146 39.94 11.27 34.39
CA LYS A 146 40.00 10.38 35.55
C LYS A 146 41.42 10.30 36.11
N ALA A 147 42.42 10.12 35.24
CA ALA A 147 43.83 10.08 35.65
C ALA A 147 44.27 11.39 36.33
N GLN A 148 43.85 12.55 35.80
CA GLN A 148 44.13 13.86 36.42
C GLN A 148 43.48 13.97 37.80
N LYS A 149 42.21 13.55 37.92
CA LYS A 149 41.48 13.59 39.19
C LYS A 149 42.06 12.64 40.24
N ASP A 150 42.61 11.50 39.82
CA ASP A 150 43.28 10.54 40.69
C ASP A 150 44.66 11.07 41.15
N LEU A 151 45.39 11.79 40.28
CA LEU A 151 46.63 12.51 40.63
C LEU A 151 46.39 13.66 41.61
N ASP A 152 45.31 14.42 41.43
CA ASP A 152 44.93 15.51 42.32
C ASP A 152 44.39 15.03 43.69
N ALA A 153 44.10 13.73 43.82
CA ALA A 153 43.54 13.11 45.02
C ALA A 153 44.56 12.37 45.91
N GLU A 154 45.83 12.22 45.49
CA GLU A 154 46.88 11.69 46.38
C GLU A 154 47.21 12.70 47.50
N PRO A 155 47.08 12.32 48.79
CA PRO A 155 47.47 13.19 49.89
C PRO A 155 49.00 13.32 49.92
N GLY A 156 49.51 14.52 49.66
CA GLY A 156 50.94 14.81 49.66
C GLY A 156 51.65 14.29 50.91
N TYR A 157 52.54 13.31 50.70
CA TYR A 157 53.46 12.85 51.73
C TYR A 157 54.54 13.91 51.94
N MET A 158 54.35 14.80 52.91
CA MET A 158 55.47 15.45 53.59
C MET A 158 55.09 15.85 55.02
N LYS A 159 55.01 14.88 55.93
CA LYS A 159 55.23 15.17 57.35
C LYS A 159 56.72 15.15 57.60
N VAL A 160 57.35 16.33 57.48
CA VAL A 160 58.70 16.58 58.00
C VAL A 160 58.67 16.34 59.50
N SER A 161 59.35 15.28 59.93
CA SER A 161 59.57 14.97 61.34
C SER A 161 60.47 16.05 61.94
N ARG A 162 59.88 16.96 62.74
CA ARG A 162 60.65 17.94 63.51
C ARG A 162 60.93 17.33 64.88
N LYS A 163 62.15 16.84 65.02
CA LYS A 163 62.77 16.44 66.29
C LYS A 163 63.29 17.71 66.97
N THR A 164 62.78 18.05 68.13
CA THR A 164 63.41 19.02 69.05
C THR A 164 63.02 18.64 70.48
N ASP A 165 64.03 18.09 71.17
CA ASP A 165 64.46 18.27 72.57
C ASP A 165 63.40 18.53 73.67
#